data_AF-A0A1G9QSG3-F1
#
_entry.id   AF-A0A1G9QSG3-F1
#
_cell.length_a   1.000
_cell.length_b   1.000
_cell.length_c   1.000
_cell.angle_alpha   90.00
_cell.angle_beta   90.00
_cell.angle_gamma   90.00
#
_symmetry.space_group_name_H-M   'P 1'
#
loop_
_entity.id
_entity.type
_entity.pdbx_description
1 polymer ?
#
loop_
_entity_poly.entity_id
_entity_poly.type
_entity_poly.pdbx_seq_one_letter_code
_entity_poly.pdbx_strand_id
1 'polypeptide(L)' 'MQEWEPYVQYGMLRVRETSCCGEYEWCCEGGLYFVLRHNGEGYEATPRRRYADARPVWEALIRTHRHTFSR' A
#
# COMPACT_ATOMS: atom_id res chain seq x y z
N MET A 1 -5.68 -4.45 -12.58
CA MET A 1 -4.29 -3.97 -12.56
C MET A 1 -4.25 -2.82 -11.56
N GLN A 2 -3.29 -2.82 -10.63
CA GLN A 2 -3.21 -1.77 -9.61
C GLN A 2 -2.40 -0.61 -10.16
N GLU A 3 -2.97 0.60 -10.11
CA GLU A 3 -2.27 1.84 -10.46
C GLU A 3 -1.33 2.24 -9.32
N TRP A 4 -0.13 2.67 -9.69
CA TRP A 4 0.94 3.11 -8.80
C TRP A 4 1.43 4.48 -9.27
N GLU A 5 1.54 5.41 -8.33
CA GLU A 5 1.97 6.78 -8.56
C GLU A 5 3.14 7.11 -7.61
N PRO A 6 4.06 8.01 -7.98
CA PRO A 6 5.11 8.46 -7.07
C PRO A 6 4.52 8.95 -5.74
N TYR A 7 5.02 8.42 -4.62
CA TYR A 7 4.54 8.84 -3.32
C TYR A 7 5.11 10.23 -2.99
N VAL A 8 4.19 11.19 -2.83
CA VAL A 8 4.49 12.49 -2.24
C VAL A 8 3.77 12.56 -0.91
N GLN A 9 4.52 12.77 0.16
CA GLN A 9 3.96 12.90 1.51
C GLN A 9 3.07 14.14 1.57
N TYR A 10 1.83 13.94 2.02
CA TYR A 10 0.84 15.03 2.13
C TYR A 10 0.59 15.44 3.59
N GLY A 11 0.94 14.59 4.56
CA GLY A 11 0.76 14.90 5.97
C GLY A 11 1.53 13.96 6.89
N MET A 12 0.94 13.63 8.04
CA MET A 12 1.51 12.62 8.93
C MET A 12 1.20 11.23 8.39
N LEU A 13 2.22 10.56 7.86
CA LEU A 13 2.13 9.17 7.43
C LEU A 13 1.94 8.24 8.64
N ARG A 14 0.92 7.39 8.58
CA ARG A 14 0.69 6.33 9.57
C ARG A 14 0.65 4.98 8.87
N VAL A 15 1.67 4.17 9.10
CA VAL A 15 1.67 2.75 8.71
C VAL A 15 0.78 1.97 9.67
N ARG A 16 -0.16 1.21 9.11
CA ARG A 16 -1.21 0.47 9.83
C ARG A 16 -0.95 -1.03 9.82
N GLU A 17 -0.52 -1.56 8.68
CA GLU A 17 -0.14 -2.96 8.50
C GLU A 17 1.03 -3.03 7.51
N THR A 18 1.84 -4.09 7.61
CA THR A 18 2.97 -4.35 6.70
C THR A 18 2.87 -5.78 6.20
N SER A 19 3.19 -6.00 4.93
CA SER A 19 3.27 -7.34 4.32
C SER A 19 4.37 -8.20 4.95
N CYS A 20 4.37 -9.51 4.67
CA CYS A 20 5.27 -10.47 5.33
C CYS A 20 6.77 -10.19 5.12
N CYS A 21 7.14 -9.48 4.06
CA CYS A 21 8.54 -9.13 3.76
C CYS A 21 8.79 -7.61 3.69
N GLY A 22 7.79 -6.79 4.01
CA GLY A 22 7.91 -5.33 3.91
C GLY A 22 7.81 -4.75 2.50
N GLU A 23 7.46 -5.55 1.48
CA GLU A 23 7.29 -5.05 0.11
C GLU A 23 6.11 -4.06 -0.01
N TYR A 24 5.03 -4.32 0.72
CA TYR A 24 3.85 -3.49 0.80
C TYR A 24 3.56 -3.02 2.23
N GLU A 25 3.13 -1.77 2.35
CA GLU A 25 2.68 -1.14 3.60
C GLU A 25 1.30 -0.54 3.42
N TRP A 26 0.38 -0.84 4.33
CA TRP A 26 -0.95 -0.22 4.39
C TRP A 26 -0.88 1.07 5.20
N CYS A 27 -1.19 2.19 4.57
CA CYS A 27 -0.93 3.52 5.12
C CYS A 27 -2.20 4.36 5.23
N CYS A 28 -2.15 5.35 6.11
CA CYS A 28 -3.18 6.36 6.29
C CYS A 28 -2.55 7.75 6.43
N GLU A 29 -3.03 8.71 5.64
CA GLU A 29 -2.72 10.13 5.72
C GLU A 29 -4.00 10.95 5.61
N GLY A 30 -4.24 11.88 6.53
CA GLY A 30 -5.41 12.78 6.45
C GLY A 30 -6.77 12.07 6.40
N GLY A 31 -6.86 10.82 6.89
CA GLY A 31 -8.08 10.01 6.82
C GLY A 31 -8.28 9.25 5.49
N LEU A 32 -7.35 9.39 4.55
CA LEU A 32 -7.28 8.61 3.32
C LEU A 32 -6.30 7.45 3.47
N TYR A 33 -6.63 6.35 2.83
CA TYR A 33 -5.91 5.09 2.90
C TYR A 33 -5.36 4.71 1.52
N PHE A 34 -4.18 4.09 1.53
CA PHE A 34 -3.45 3.68 0.34
C PHE A 34 -2.41 2.63 0.71
N VAL A 35 -1.87 1.94 -0.29
CA VAL A 35 -0.74 1.03 -0.14
C VAL A 35 0.52 1.70 -0.65
N LEU A 36 1.59 1.66 0.13
CA LEU A 36 2.94 2.00 -0.30
C LEU A 36 3.70 0.75 -0.73
N ARG A 37 4.58 0.92 -1.72
CA ARG A 37 5.64 -0.03 -2.04
C ARG A 37 6.96 0.70 -2.27
N HIS A 38 8.06 0.04 -1.99
CA HIS A 38 9.38 0.53 -2.35
C HIS A 38 9.74 0.06 -3.76
N ASN A 39 10.19 0.98 -4.64
CA ASN A 39 10.56 0.66 -6.03
C ASN A 39 12.08 0.66 -6.28
N GLY A 40 12.89 0.79 -5.24
CA GLY A 40 14.36 0.81 -5.32
C GLY A 40 14.96 2.22 -5.27
N GLU A 41 14.26 3.21 -5.83
CA GLU A 41 14.68 4.63 -5.85
C GLU A 41 13.85 5.50 -4.90
N GLY A 42 12.65 5.04 -4.57
CA GLY A 42 11.77 5.71 -3.62
C GLY A 42 10.52 4.88 -3.35
N TYR A 43 9.43 5.59 -3.09
CA TYR A 43 8.14 4.98 -2.77
C TYR A 43 7.11 5.31 -3.84
N GLU A 44 6.28 4.32 -4.13
CA GLU A 44 5.07 4.49 -4.93
C GLU A 44 3.86 4.18 -4.07
N ALA A 45 2.78 4.91 -4.32
CA ALA A 45 1.50 4.75 -3.65
C ALA A 45 0.41 4.35 -4.65
N THR A 46 -0.54 3.56 -4.18
CA THR A 46 -1.84 3.46 -4.86
C THR A 46 -2.62 4.76 -4.71
N PRO A 47 -3.61 5.04 -5.58
CA PRO A 47 -4.51 6.17 -5.37
C PRO A 47 -5.10 6.20 -3.97
N ARG A 48 -5.11 7.38 -3.35
CA ARG A 48 -5.63 7.59 -2.00
C ARG A 48 -7.15 7.50 -2.01
N ARG A 49 -7.74 6.67 -1.15
CA ARG A 49 -9.20 6.47 -1.09
C ARG A 49 -9.70 6.40 0.35
N ARG A 50 -11.03 6.37 0.52
CA ARG A 50 -11.62 6.08 1.83
C ARG A 50 -11.35 4.63 2.21
N TYR A 51 -11.42 4.33 3.51
CA TYR A 51 -11.14 3.01 4.06
C TYR A 51 -11.87 1.88 3.31
N ALA A 52 -13.19 2.05 3.09
CA ALA A 52 -14.02 1.03 2.44
C ALA A 52 -13.56 0.68 1.02
N ASP A 53 -13.02 1.66 0.29
CA ASP A 53 -12.59 1.47 -1.10
C ASP A 53 -11.14 0.96 -1.19
N ALA A 54 -10.28 1.38 -0.26
CA ALA A 54 -8.88 1.00 -0.26
C ALA A 54 -8.63 -0.37 0.43
N ARG A 55 -9.49 -0.78 1.37
CA ARG A 55 -9.30 -2.06 2.09
C ARG A 55 -9.31 -3.29 1.16
N PRO A 56 -10.22 -3.40 0.17
CA PRO A 56 -10.19 -4.52 -0.79
C PRO A 56 -8.91 -4.55 -1.63
N VAL A 57 -8.31 -3.39 -1.93
CA VAL A 57 -7.03 -3.30 -2.65
C VAL A 57 -5.89 -3.91 -1.83
N TRP A 58 -5.80 -3.54 -0.55
CA TRP A 58 -4.83 -4.13 0.38
C TRP A 58 -4.98 -5.65 0.48
N GLU A 59 -6.20 -6.14 0.70
CA GLU A 59 -6.46 -7.57 0.84
C GLU A 59 -6.13 -8.35 -0.43
N ALA A 60 -6.45 -7.79 -1.61
CA ALA A 60 -6.10 -8.40 -2.88
C ALA A 60 -4.58 -8.46 -3.09
N LEU A 61 -3.85 -7.39 -2.74
CA LEU A 61 -2.38 -7.33 -2.83
C LEU A 61 -1.73 -8.36 -1.90
N ILE A 62 -2.12 -8.39 -0.62
CA ILE A 62 -1.54 -9.33 0.34
C ILE A 62 -1.84 -10.77 0.00
N ARG A 63 -3.07 -11.08 -0.44
CA ARG A 63 -3.43 -12.42 -0.89
C ARG A 63 -2.53 -12.85 -2.05
N THR A 64 -2.38 -12.01 -3.07
CA THR A 64 -1.55 -12.31 -4.24
C THR A 64 -0.08 -12.48 -3.85
N HIS A 65 0.44 -11.59 -3.03
CA HIS A 65 1.84 -11.60 -2.59
C HIS A 65 2.19 -12.84 -1.75
N ARG A 66 1.29 -13.29 -0.86
CA ARG A 66 1.47 -14.55 -0.10
C ARG A 66 1.61 -15.77 -1.02
N HIS A 67 0.90 -15.80 -2.15
CA HIS A 67 1.06 -16.89 -3.12
C HIS A 67 2.41 -16.84 -3.84
N THR A 68 2.99 -15.66 -4.04
CA THR A 68 4.31 -15.50 -4.66
C THR A 68 5.45 -15.93 -3.72
N PHE A 69 5.32 -15.65 -2.42
CA PHE A 69 6.34 -15.98 -1.41
C PHE A 69 6.20 -17.40 -0.81
N SER A 70 5.18 -18.17 -1.19
CA SER A 70 4.99 -19.56 -0.73
C SER A 70 5.72 -20.58 -1.62
N ARG A 71 6.84 -20.22 -2.25
CA ARG A 71 7.53 -21.07 -3.23
C ARG A 71 8.99 -21.32 -2.87
#